data_AF-A0A147K6W4-F1
#
_entry.id   AF-A0A147K6W4-F1
#
_cell.length_a   1.000
_cell.length_b   1.000
_cell.length_c   1.000
_cell.angle_alpha   90.00
_cell.angle_beta   90.00
_cell.angle_gamma   90.00
#
_symmetry.space_group_name_H-M   'P 1'
#
loop_
_entity.id
_entity.type
_entity.pdbx_description
1 polymer ?
#
loop_
_entity_poly.entity_id
_entity_poly.type
_entity_poly.pdbx_seq_one_letter_code
_entity_poly.pdbx_strand_id
1 'polypeptide(L)'
;MAVDRGLKLILSALCIIVGFLYYWEVFGQTEESVARWGLISIISGLVIIPFSFFNNKVAKILTTSIIAVVVVIQIPPIILWFVFHGSGITDGTPPSDFVAHWLYSFPHIMITVIGLLVLYYYLKTNTIKESY
;
A
#
# COMPACT_ATOMS: atom_id res chain seq x y z
N MET A 1 -22.21 2.43 -0.61
CA MET A 1 -21.50 2.94 -1.80
C MET A 1 -20.54 4.09 -1.47
N ALA A 2 -20.94 5.11 -0.69
CA ALA A 2 -20.05 6.22 -0.36
C ALA A 2 -18.83 5.82 0.51
N VAL A 3 -19.03 4.96 1.51
CA VAL A 3 -17.97 4.51 2.44
C VAL A 3 -16.87 3.71 1.71
N ASP A 4 -17.24 2.78 0.83
CA ASP A 4 -16.31 1.98 0.02
C ASP A 4 -15.43 2.87 -0.88
N ARG A 5 -16.03 3.87 -1.55
CA ARG A 5 -15.28 4.84 -2.34
C ARG A 5 -14.31 5.64 -1.48
N GLY A 6 -14.77 6.16 -0.34
CA GLY A 6 -13.94 6.92 0.58
C GLY A 6 -12.70 6.14 1.02
N LEU A 7 -12.88 4.87 1.43
CA LEU A 7 -11.78 4.01 1.84
C LEU A 7 -10.78 3.74 0.72
N LYS A 8 -11.25 3.50 -0.52
CA LYS A 8 -10.37 3.33 -1.68
C LYS A 8 -9.54 4.58 -1.98
N LEU A 9 -10.15 5.76 -1.87
CA LEU A 9 -9.44 7.02 -2.09
C LEU A 9 -8.39 7.29 -0.99
N ILE A 10 -8.71 6.99 0.27
CA ILE A 10 -7.75 7.09 1.38
C ILE A 10 -6.60 6.10 1.15
N LEU A 11 -6.89 4.85 0.78
CA LEU A 11 -5.88 3.84 0.45
C LEU A 11 -4.95 4.34 -0.67
N SER A 12 -5.53 4.83 -1.77
CA SER A 12 -4.77 5.41 -2.88
C SER A 12 -3.87 6.56 -2.45
N ALA A 13 -4.39 7.50 -1.65
CA ALA A 13 -3.62 8.63 -1.15
C ALA A 13 -2.43 8.16 -0.30
N LEU A 14 -2.64 7.20 0.60
CA LEU A 14 -1.55 6.64 1.41
C LEU A 14 -0.50 5.96 0.53
N CYS A 15 -0.91 5.14 -0.45
CA CYS A 15 0.03 4.49 -1.37
C CYS A 15 0.90 5.52 -2.11
N ILE A 16 0.30 6.62 -2.58
CA ILE A 16 1.01 7.69 -3.29
C ILE A 16 1.96 8.43 -2.34
N ILE A 17 1.49 8.83 -1.16
CA ILE A 17 2.31 9.56 -0.18
C ILE A 17 3.52 8.72 0.23
N VAL A 18 3.30 7.46 0.60
CA VAL A 18 4.37 6.54 1.01
C VAL A 18 5.37 6.33 -0.11
N GLY A 19 4.87 6.07 -1.32
CA GLY A 19 5.76 5.84 -2.43
C GLY A 19 6.54 7.08 -2.84
N PHE A 20 5.97 8.28 -2.70
CA PHE A 20 6.66 9.54 -2.92
C PHE A 20 7.79 9.74 -1.90
N LEU A 21 7.53 9.47 -0.62
CA LEU A 21 8.52 9.58 0.44
C LEU A 21 9.75 8.69 0.18
N TYR A 22 9.55 7.47 -0.35
CA TYR A 22 10.64 6.57 -0.71
C TYR A 22 11.34 6.94 -2.01
N TYR A 23 10.58 7.27 -3.06
CA TYR A 23 11.18 7.57 -4.36
C TYR A 23 12.02 8.86 -4.33
N TRP A 24 11.64 9.84 -3.51
CA TRP A 24 12.38 11.10 -3.33
C TRP A 24 13.41 11.06 -2.20
N GLU A 25 13.67 9.90 -1.61
CA GLU A 25 14.70 9.76 -0.58
C GLU A 25 14.52 10.77 0.58
N VAL A 26 13.26 11.08 0.94
CA VAL A 26 12.93 12.12 1.95
C VAL A 26 13.55 11.78 3.32
N PHE A 27 13.84 10.51 3.54
CA PHE A 27 14.40 9.98 4.77
C PHE A 27 15.91 9.65 4.67
N GLY A 28 16.59 10.16 3.65
CA GLY A 28 17.99 9.88 3.36
C GLY A 28 18.15 8.89 2.20
N GLN A 29 19.40 8.58 1.86
CA GLN A 29 19.74 7.65 0.78
C GLN A 29 19.00 6.34 0.99
N THR A 30 18.02 6.10 0.12
CA THR A 30 17.15 4.95 0.23
C THR A 30 17.71 3.88 -0.71
N GLU A 31 17.77 2.64 -0.23
CA GLU A 31 18.22 1.53 -1.08
C GLU A 31 17.36 1.43 -2.35
N GLU A 32 17.98 1.06 -3.47
CA GLU A 32 17.31 0.99 -4.78
C GLU A 32 16.04 0.12 -4.71
N SER A 33 16.12 -0.96 -3.92
CA SER A 33 15.01 -1.86 -3.64
C SER A 33 13.80 -1.10 -3.08
N VAL A 34 14.00 -0.28 -2.05
CA VAL A 34 12.96 0.53 -1.38
C VAL A 34 12.43 1.63 -2.30
N ALA A 35 13.28 2.27 -3.12
CA ALA A 35 12.82 3.24 -4.11
C ALA A 35 11.89 2.61 -5.16
N ARG A 36 12.22 1.41 -5.66
CA ARG A 36 11.36 0.62 -6.56
C ARG A 36 10.04 0.23 -5.90
N TRP A 37 10.08 -0.13 -4.61
CA TRP A 37 8.88 -0.35 -3.80
C TRP A 37 8.00 0.89 -3.75
N GLY A 38 8.60 2.07 -3.55
CA GLY A 38 7.89 3.34 -3.59
C GLY A 38 7.19 3.59 -4.93
N LEU A 39 7.86 3.31 -6.04
CA LEU A 39 7.27 3.44 -7.38
C LEU A 39 6.06 2.50 -7.58
N ILE A 40 6.16 1.23 -7.16
CA ILE A 40 5.05 0.27 -7.22
C ILE A 40 3.85 0.79 -6.41
N SER A 41 4.12 1.35 -5.23
CA SER A 41 3.08 1.95 -4.38
C SER A 41 2.40 3.13 -5.05
N ILE A 42 3.16 4.07 -5.65
CA ILE A 42 2.61 5.21 -6.40
C ILE A 42 1.71 4.72 -7.54
N ILE A 43 2.21 3.82 -8.39
CA ILE A 43 1.48 3.30 -9.55
C ILE A 43 0.18 2.65 -9.08
N SER A 44 0.24 1.82 -8.03
CA SER A 44 -0.95 1.16 -7.49
C SER A 44 -2.00 2.17 -7.01
N GLY A 45 -1.57 3.21 -6.29
CA GLY A 45 -2.47 4.27 -5.84
C GLY A 45 -3.12 5.03 -6.99
N LEU A 46 -2.33 5.41 -8.00
CA LEU A 46 -2.81 6.11 -9.20
C LEU A 46 -3.79 5.26 -10.03
N VAL A 47 -3.58 3.95 -10.12
CA VAL A 47 -4.49 3.04 -10.83
C VAL A 47 -5.81 2.87 -10.08
N ILE A 48 -5.80 2.77 -8.75
CA ILE A 48 -7.04 2.58 -7.95
C ILE A 48 -7.98 3.80 -8.04
N ILE A 49 -7.46 5.02 -8.15
CA ILE A 49 -8.26 6.26 -8.20
C ILE A 49 -9.34 6.23 -9.30
N PRO A 50 -9.03 6.09 -10.60
CA PRO A 50 -10.04 6.10 -11.65
C PRO A 50 -11.04 4.95 -11.49
N PHE A 51 -10.58 3.77 -11.09
CA PHE A 51 -11.48 2.63 -10.87
C PHE A 51 -12.44 2.81 -9.69
N SER A 52 -12.12 3.69 -8.73
CA SER A 52 -12.99 4.03 -7.60
C SER A 52 -14.25 4.82 -8.02
N PHE A 53 -14.26 5.40 -9.22
CA PHE A 53 -15.42 6.12 -9.76
C PHE A 53 -16.34 5.22 -10.60
N PHE A 54 -15.84 4.10 -11.12
CA PHE A 54 -16.64 3.17 -11.93
C PHE A 54 -17.34 2.13 -11.04
N ASN A 55 -18.65 1.96 -11.21
CA ASN A 55 -19.46 1.06 -10.37
C ASN A 55 -19.85 -0.26 -11.04
N ASN A 56 -19.29 -0.57 -12.21
CA ASN A 56 -19.58 -1.79 -12.95
C ASN A 56 -18.83 -3.02 -12.38
N LYS A 57 -19.28 -4.23 -12.73
CA LYS A 57 -18.74 -5.49 -12.19
C LYS A 57 -17.24 -5.64 -12.50
N VAL A 58 -16.81 -5.31 -13.71
CA VAL A 58 -15.41 -5.43 -14.16
C VAL A 58 -14.50 -4.51 -13.37
N ALA A 59 -14.85 -3.23 -13.24
CA ALA A 59 -14.10 -2.24 -12.47
C ALA A 59 -13.95 -2.67 -11.01
N LYS A 60 -15.01 -3.22 -10.42
CA LYS A 60 -14.98 -3.76 -9.05
C LYS A 60 -14.00 -4.92 -8.89
N ILE A 61 -14.04 -5.89 -9.80
CA ILE A 61 -13.12 -7.03 -9.78
C ILE A 61 -11.69 -6.53 -9.94
N LEU A 62 -11.40 -5.70 -10.94
CA LEU A 62 -10.07 -5.14 -11.16
C LEU A 62 -9.55 -4.38 -9.94
N THR A 63 -10.35 -3.47 -9.40
CA THR A 63 -9.97 -2.70 -8.20
C THR A 63 -9.68 -3.62 -7.02
N THR A 64 -10.52 -4.63 -6.81
CA THR A 64 -10.38 -5.58 -5.69
C THR A 64 -9.11 -6.42 -5.85
N SER A 65 -8.83 -6.91 -7.06
CA SER A 65 -7.59 -7.65 -7.36
C SER A 65 -6.36 -6.79 -7.14
N ILE A 66 -6.36 -5.53 -7.59
CA ILE A 66 -5.25 -4.59 -7.37
C ILE A 66 -5.05 -4.35 -5.87
N ILE A 67 -6.12 -4.11 -5.12
CA ILE A 67 -6.04 -3.90 -3.66
C ILE A 67 -5.52 -5.15 -2.95
N ALA A 68 -5.94 -6.34 -3.36
CA ALA A 68 -5.42 -7.59 -2.81
C ALA A 68 -3.91 -7.74 -3.05
N VAL A 69 -3.44 -7.42 -4.27
CA VAL A 69 -2.02 -7.38 -4.59
C VAL A 69 -1.29 -6.35 -3.73
N VAL A 70 -1.83 -5.13 -3.59
CA VAL A 70 -1.25 -4.09 -2.72
C VAL A 70 -1.08 -4.59 -1.30
N VAL A 71 -2.12 -5.21 -0.71
CA VAL A 71 -2.07 -5.74 0.66
C VAL A 71 -0.94 -6.76 0.82
N VAL A 72 -0.81 -7.71 -0.12
CA VAL A 72 0.26 -8.72 -0.07
C VAL A 72 1.64 -8.08 -0.22
N ILE A 73 1.76 -7.13 -1.14
CA ILE A 73 2.97 -6.35 -1.40
C ILE A 73 3.39 -5.58 -0.15
N GLN A 74 2.48 -5.04 0.67
CA GLN A 74 2.87 -4.36 1.91
C GLN A 74 3.42 -5.28 3.01
N ILE A 75 3.28 -6.61 2.92
CA ILE A 75 3.74 -7.52 3.98
C ILE A 75 5.27 -7.56 4.13
N PRO A 76 6.07 -7.76 3.06
CA PRO A 76 7.53 -7.72 3.15
C PRO A 76 8.10 -6.49 3.86
N PRO A 77 7.77 -5.23 3.49
CA PRO A 77 8.33 -4.07 4.19
C PRO A 77 7.92 -4.02 5.66
N ILE A 78 6.69 -4.45 6.01
CA ILE A 78 6.27 -4.57 7.42
C ILE A 78 7.19 -5.54 8.16
N ILE A 79 7.37 -6.77 7.65
CA ILE A 79 8.19 -7.80 8.30
C ILE A 79 9.64 -7.35 8.42
N LEU A 80 10.23 -6.87 7.33
CA LEU A 80 11.61 -6.38 7.30
C LEU A 80 11.82 -5.30 8.36
N TRP A 81 10.83 -4.44 8.57
CA TRP A 81 10.93 -3.42 9.59
C TRP A 81 10.92 -3.94 11.02
N PHE A 82 10.05 -4.90 11.32
CA PHE A 82 10.05 -5.52 12.64
C PHE A 82 11.39 -6.23 12.91
N VAL A 83 12.02 -6.80 11.88
CA VAL A 83 13.31 -7.50 12.00
C VAL A 83 14.47 -6.54 12.20
N PHE A 84 14.52 -5.44 11.44
CA PHE A 84 15.66 -4.53 11.42
C PHE A 84 15.47 -3.26 12.26
N HIS A 85 14.38 -3.14 13.01
CA HIS A 85 14.07 -1.94 13.79
C HIS A 85 15.24 -1.53 14.70
N GLY A 86 15.67 -0.26 14.59
CA GLY A 86 16.77 0.28 15.39
C GLY A 86 18.17 -0.13 14.91
N SER A 87 18.28 -0.88 13.80
CA SER A 87 19.54 -1.18 13.12
C SER A 87 19.64 -0.40 11.79
N GLY A 88 20.87 -0.18 11.32
CA GLY A 88 21.14 0.32 9.98
C GLY A 88 20.93 -0.79 8.96
N ILE A 89 20.13 -0.53 7.93
CA ILE A 89 19.95 -1.43 6.79
C ILE A 89 20.93 -0.97 5.70
N THR A 90 21.80 -1.85 5.25
CA THR A 90 22.72 -1.57 4.13
C THR A 90 22.69 -2.72 3.15
N ASP A 91 22.44 -2.43 1.87
CA ASP A 91 22.51 -3.43 0.79
C ASP A 91 23.95 -3.55 0.22
N GLY A 92 24.92 -2.78 0.73
CA GLY A 92 26.32 -2.79 0.31
C GLY A 92 27.02 -1.43 0.41
N THR A 93 28.26 -1.34 -0.10
CA THR A 93 29.09 -0.12 -0.09
C THR A 93 28.73 0.86 -1.21
N PRO A 94 28.63 2.18 -0.92
CA PRO A 94 28.84 2.79 0.39
C PRO A 94 27.65 2.54 1.33
N PRO A 95 27.90 2.28 2.63
CA PRO A 95 26.83 2.03 3.58
C PRO A 95 25.90 3.24 3.63
N SER A 96 24.59 3.01 3.47
CA SER A 96 23.59 4.04 3.69
C SER A 96 23.38 4.21 5.20
N ASP A 97 23.23 5.46 5.67
CA ASP A 97 22.84 5.77 7.05
C ASP A 97 21.33 5.48 7.29
N PHE A 98 20.73 4.59 6.51
CA PHE A 98 19.30 4.32 6.56
C PHE A 98 18.95 3.48 7.79
N VAL A 99 18.48 4.17 8.83
CA VAL A 99 18.06 3.55 10.09
C VAL A 99 16.58 3.20 10.03
N ALA A 100 16.27 1.96 10.43
CA ALA A 100 14.90 1.49 10.42
C ALA A 100 14.02 2.09 11.55
N HIS A 101 13.42 3.26 11.29
CA HIS A 101 12.51 3.99 12.19
C HIS A 101 11.01 3.71 11.94
N TRP A 102 10.19 3.57 13.00
CA TRP A 102 8.75 3.26 12.91
C TRP A 102 7.94 4.17 11.99
N LEU A 103 8.38 5.42 11.83
CA LEU A 103 7.77 6.39 10.93
C LEU A 103 7.64 5.86 9.49
N TYR A 104 8.51 4.93 9.07
CA TYR A 104 8.50 4.39 7.71
C TYR A 104 7.59 3.17 7.57
N SER A 105 7.35 2.40 8.63
CA SER A 105 6.47 1.21 8.56
C SER A 105 5.06 1.42 9.01
N PHE A 106 4.81 2.45 9.82
CA PHE A 106 3.45 2.81 10.17
C PHE A 106 2.57 3.04 8.93
N PRO A 107 3.01 3.75 7.88
CA PRO A 107 2.22 3.90 6.66
C PRO A 107 1.93 2.58 5.93
N HIS A 108 2.89 1.63 5.88
CA HIS A 108 2.67 0.29 5.30
C HIS A 108 1.58 -0.49 6.05
N ILE A 109 1.60 -0.42 7.39
CA ILE A 109 0.58 -1.02 8.24
C ILE A 109 -0.79 -0.38 7.97
N MET A 110 -0.87 0.96 7.88
CA MET A 110 -2.11 1.66 7.55
C MET A 110 -2.67 1.25 6.19
N ILE A 111 -1.83 1.20 5.16
CA ILE A 111 -2.22 0.75 3.81
C ILE A 111 -2.79 -0.68 3.88
N THR A 112 -2.11 -1.56 4.62
CA THR A 112 -2.54 -2.96 4.79
C THR A 112 -3.90 -3.05 5.47
N VAL A 113 -4.08 -2.36 6.60
CA VAL A 113 -5.34 -2.38 7.38
C VAL A 113 -6.49 -1.83 6.54
N ILE A 114 -6.30 -0.68 5.87
CA ILE A 114 -7.36 -0.07 5.04
C ILE A 114 -7.66 -0.97 3.83
N GLY A 115 -6.64 -1.54 3.19
CA GLY A 115 -6.81 -2.50 2.10
C GLY A 115 -7.65 -3.71 2.53
N LEU A 116 -7.34 -4.31 3.68
CA LEU A 116 -8.11 -5.42 4.25
C LEU A 116 -9.56 -5.03 4.57
N LEU A 117 -9.78 -3.81 5.09
CA LEU A 117 -11.13 -3.30 5.33
C LEU A 117 -11.93 -3.18 4.03
N VAL A 118 -11.33 -2.64 2.96
CA VAL A 118 -12.00 -2.55 1.64
C VAL A 118 -12.35 -3.94 1.12
N LEU A 119 -11.41 -4.89 1.19
CA LEU A 119 -11.63 -6.28 0.75
C LEU A 119 -12.75 -6.95 1.56
N TYR A 120 -12.75 -6.79 2.88
CA TYR A 120 -13.80 -7.31 3.76
C TYR A 120 -15.19 -6.76 3.39
N TYR A 121 -15.31 -5.44 3.20
CA TYR A 121 -16.59 -4.84 2.79
C TYR A 121 -17.05 -5.31 1.41
N TYR A 122 -16.13 -5.50 0.47
CA TYR A 122 -16.45 -6.03 -0.84
C TYR A 122 -17.00 -7.46 -0.74
N LEU A 123 -16.30 -8.36 -0.03
CA LEU A 123 -16.71 -9.75 0.14
C LEU A 123 -18.07 -9.85 0.83
N LYS A 124 -18.24 -9.14 1.96
CA LYS A 124 -19.50 -9.13 2.72
C LYS A 124 -20.68 -8.67 1.87
N THR A 125 -20.49 -7.65 1.03
CA THR A 125 -21.57 -7.11 0.19
C THR A 125 -21.98 -8.08 -0.91
N ASN A 126 -21.06 -8.88 -1.45
CA ASN A 126 -21.39 -9.86 -2.49
C ASN A 126 -22.07 -11.10 -1.91
N THR A 127 -21.66 -11.59 -0.74
CA THR A 127 -22.32 -12.74 -0.09
C THR A 127 -23.80 -12.48 0.20
N ILE A 128 -24.14 -11.27 0.66
CA ILE A 128 -25.54 -10.90 0.95
C ILE A 128 -26.39 -10.88 -0.33
N LYS A 129 -25.82 -10.51 -1.48
CA LYS A 129 -26.56 -10.44 -2.75
C LYS A 129 -26.87 -11.81 -3.35
N GLU A 130 -26.10 -12.84 -3.04
CA GLU A 130 -26.36 -14.21 -3.51
C GLU A 130 -27.37 -14.95 -2.63
N SER A 131 -27.79 -14.34 -1.51
CA SER A 131 -28.72 -14.94 -0.53
C SER A 131 -30.20 -14.62 -0.78
N TYR A 132 -30.51 -13.83 -1.82
CA TYR A 132 -31.85 -13.38 -2.22
C TYR A 132 -32.07 -13.63 -3.71
#